data_AF-A3P6W7-F1
#
_entry.id   AF-A3P6W7-F1
#
_cell.length_a   1.000
_cell.length_b   1.000
_cell.length_c   1.000
_cell.angle_alpha   90.00
_cell.angle_beta   90.00
_cell.angle_gamma   90.00
#
_symmetry.space_group_name_H-M   'P 1'
#
loop_
_entity.id
_entity.type
_entity.pdbx_description
1 polymer ?
#
loop_
_entity_poly.entity_id
_entity_poly.type
_entity_poly.pdbx_seq_one_letter_code
_entity_poly.pdbx_strand_id
1 'polypeptide(L)'
;MRRPTIELEFDRAIEPGSVPHIALRADDGTSVAVGPLSWLSDRRIAFAPRKPLKSNSRYEIMVPAGIRSTTGERSAHPLTSSFDTAPVTPPRGLPNLDGASCFINTALQLAVHSSALDDILSNEAVPPAVRTLLEDYDAASADALDAQLAAAVAALRATPEVPDSGPGQTLEVMQALRMPLYDTSSANNATNNADAIRHAPPNTKAFFLNSYPPLSYADLPNHDRLVAFDYSTGGHYVAYVKRDGIWYRIDDAQVSAVNEQDLLALPAFNPANGSVSIEIAIYR
;
A
#
# COMPACT_ATOMS: atom_id res chain seq x y z
N MET A 1 -9.10 -15.90 -0.55
CA MET A 1 -9.75 -14.76 0.12
C MET A 1 -10.46 -15.25 1.38
N ARG A 2 -10.15 -14.67 2.54
CA ARG A 2 -10.82 -15.00 3.81
C ARG A 2 -12.08 -14.12 3.94
N ARG A 3 -13.23 -14.73 4.20
CA ARG A 3 -14.43 -14.00 4.66
C ARG A 3 -14.36 -13.99 6.18
N PRO A 4 -14.08 -12.85 6.84
CA PRO A 4 -14.04 -12.83 8.29
C PRO A 4 -15.43 -13.21 8.81
N THR A 5 -15.45 -14.11 9.79
CA THR A 5 -16.66 -14.38 10.57
C THR A 5 -16.68 -13.38 11.71
N ILE A 6 -17.75 -12.61 11.79
CA ILE A 6 -17.97 -11.63 12.85
C ILE A 6 -18.89 -12.30 13.87
N GLU A 7 -18.44 -12.37 15.12
CA GLU A 7 -19.20 -12.92 16.23
C GLU A 7 -19.64 -11.80 17.18
N LEU A 8 -20.90 -11.86 17.58
CA LEU A 8 -21.49 -11.00 18.59
C LEU A 8 -21.89 -11.84 19.79
N GLU A 9 -21.42 -11.45 20.96
CA GLU A 9 -21.76 -12.07 22.23
C GLU A 9 -22.61 -11.11 23.08
N PHE A 10 -23.73 -11.63 23.57
CA PHE A 10 -24.66 -10.92 24.43
C PHE A 10 -24.43 -11.33 25.90
N ASP A 11 -24.60 -10.36 26.80
CA ASP A 11 -24.52 -10.58 28.25
C ASP A 11 -25.68 -11.43 28.81
N ARG A 12 -26.71 -11.69 27.99
CA ARG A 12 -27.90 -12.48 28.32
C ARG A 12 -28.39 -13.28 27.13
N ALA A 13 -29.15 -14.34 27.40
CA ALA A 13 -29.83 -15.12 26.37
C ALA A 13 -30.86 -14.25 25.64
N ILE A 14 -30.88 -14.30 24.31
CA ILE A 14 -31.70 -13.45 23.45
C ILE A 14 -32.81 -14.23 22.73
N GLU A 15 -33.95 -13.57 22.53
CA GLU A 15 -35.08 -14.10 21.76
C GLU A 15 -34.72 -14.09 20.26
N PRO A 16 -34.69 -15.24 19.55
CA PRO A 16 -34.13 -15.28 18.20
C PRO A 16 -34.79 -14.37 17.16
N GLY A 17 -36.11 -14.16 17.28
CA GLY A 17 -36.85 -13.25 16.40
C GLY A 17 -36.68 -11.76 16.72
N SER A 18 -35.95 -11.42 17.79
CA SER A 18 -35.77 -10.03 18.23
C SER A 18 -34.53 -9.36 17.67
N VAL A 19 -33.63 -10.11 17.03
CA VAL A 19 -32.40 -9.55 16.45
C VAL A 19 -32.76 -8.80 15.17
N PRO A 20 -32.58 -7.47 15.13
CA PRO A 20 -32.89 -6.66 13.96
C PRO A 20 -31.85 -6.88 12.85
N HIS A 21 -32.01 -6.16 11.74
CA HIS A 21 -30.98 -6.14 10.69
C HIS A 21 -29.69 -5.50 11.22
N ILE A 22 -28.67 -6.34 11.40
CA ILE A 22 -27.30 -5.92 11.71
C ILE A 22 -26.71 -5.29 10.44
N ALA A 23 -26.15 -4.10 10.58
CA ALA A 23 -25.51 -3.40 9.47
C ALA A 23 -23.99 -3.54 9.56
N LEU A 24 -23.38 -3.76 8.41
CA LEU A 24 -21.93 -3.63 8.20
C LEU A 24 -21.73 -2.52 7.18
N ARG A 25 -20.87 -1.55 7.47
CA ARG A 25 -20.57 -0.41 6.60
C ARG A 25 -19.08 -0.29 6.36
N ALA A 26 -18.70 0.12 5.15
CA ALA A 26 -17.37 0.62 4.86
C ALA A 26 -17.20 2.04 5.45
N ASP A 27 -15.96 2.52 5.48
CA ASP A 27 -15.59 3.85 6.00
C ASP A 27 -16.30 5.02 5.27
N ASP A 28 -16.54 4.87 3.96
CA ASP A 28 -17.30 5.79 3.12
C ASP A 28 -18.83 5.77 3.40
N GLY A 29 -19.28 4.93 4.34
CA GLY A 29 -20.68 4.75 4.71
C GLY A 29 -21.45 3.75 3.82
N THR A 30 -20.81 3.18 2.79
CA THR A 30 -21.42 2.19 1.90
C THR A 30 -21.81 0.94 2.67
N SER A 31 -23.06 0.49 2.46
CA SER A 31 -23.56 -0.72 3.13
C SER A 31 -23.00 -1.99 2.50
N VAL A 32 -22.42 -2.86 3.34
CA VAL A 32 -21.90 -4.16 2.95
C VAL A 32 -22.96 -5.24 3.18
N ALA A 33 -23.29 -5.97 2.12
CA ALA A 33 -24.27 -7.05 2.22
C ALA A 33 -23.75 -8.20 3.10
N VAL A 34 -24.47 -8.51 4.18
CA VAL A 34 -24.17 -9.62 5.08
C VAL A 34 -24.99 -10.87 4.73
N GLY A 35 -24.43 -12.03 5.04
CA GLY A 35 -25.10 -13.33 4.97
C GLY A 35 -26.16 -13.48 6.08
N PRO A 36 -26.88 -14.61 6.11
CA PRO A 36 -27.80 -14.91 7.19
C PRO A 36 -27.08 -15.00 8.53
N LEU A 37 -27.77 -14.63 9.61
CA LEU A 37 -27.29 -14.83 10.98
C LEU A 37 -27.27 -16.33 11.30
N SER A 38 -26.19 -16.78 11.93
CA SER A 38 -26.01 -18.14 12.43
C SER A 38 -25.99 -18.11 13.95
N TRP A 39 -26.87 -18.88 14.58
CA TRP A 39 -26.95 -18.99 16.03
C TRP A 39 -25.91 -20.00 16.53
N LEU A 40 -24.93 -19.53 17.30
CA LEU A 40 -23.90 -20.37 17.91
C LEU A 40 -24.30 -20.84 19.32
N SER A 41 -25.15 -20.06 20.00
CA SER A 41 -25.81 -20.37 21.27
C SER A 41 -26.97 -19.39 21.48
N ASP A 42 -27.71 -19.49 22.58
CA ASP A 42 -28.74 -18.51 22.97
C ASP A 42 -28.17 -17.10 23.24
N ARG A 43 -26.85 -16.94 23.30
CA ARG A 43 -26.13 -15.69 23.60
C ARG A 43 -25.15 -15.27 22.51
N ARG A 44 -24.95 -16.07 21.47
CA ARG A 44 -23.92 -15.81 20.45
C ARG A 44 -24.49 -16.00 19.07
N ILE A 45 -24.28 -14.99 18.23
CA ILE A 45 -24.62 -15.02 16.82
C ILE A 45 -23.38 -14.72 15.99
N ALA A 46 -23.28 -15.36 14.84
CA ALA A 46 -22.24 -15.12 13.86
C ALA A 46 -22.86 -14.69 12.54
N PHE A 47 -22.16 -13.84 11.80
CA PHE A 47 -22.48 -13.52 10.42
C PHE A 47 -21.19 -13.26 9.65
N ALA A 48 -21.29 -13.30 8.32
CA ALA A 48 -20.19 -13.01 7.44
C ALA A 48 -20.65 -12.14 6.27
N PRO A 49 -19.78 -11.27 5.73
CA PRO A 49 -20.02 -10.57 4.47
C PRO A 49 -20.31 -11.55 3.32
N ARG A 50 -21.25 -11.22 2.43
CA ARG A 50 -21.56 -12.05 1.24
C ARG A 50 -20.43 -12.05 0.22
N LYS A 51 -19.75 -10.91 0.10
CA LYS A 51 -18.55 -10.73 -0.72
C LYS A 51 -17.35 -10.54 0.21
N PRO A 52 -16.14 -11.00 -0.21
CA PRO A 52 -14.91 -10.65 0.50
C PRO A 52 -14.83 -9.14 0.73
N LEU A 53 -14.34 -8.75 1.92
CA LEU A 53 -14.08 -7.36 2.24
C LEU A 53 -12.85 -6.89 1.47
N LYS A 54 -12.79 -5.59 1.17
CA LYS A 54 -11.58 -4.93 0.69
C LYS A 54 -10.48 -5.10 1.76
N SER A 55 -9.25 -5.38 1.34
CA SER A 55 -8.10 -5.43 2.25
C SER A 55 -7.65 -4.01 2.61
N ASN A 56 -6.87 -3.86 3.69
CA ASN A 56 -6.41 -2.55 4.19
C ASN A 56 -7.55 -1.52 4.31
N SER A 57 -8.71 -1.94 4.83
CA SER A 57 -9.93 -1.12 4.86
C SER A 57 -10.60 -1.22 6.22
N ARG A 58 -11.15 -0.10 6.69
CA ARG A 58 -11.92 -0.03 7.94
C ARG A 58 -13.38 -0.35 7.70
N TYR A 59 -13.97 -1.11 8.62
CA TYR A 59 -15.39 -1.45 8.61
C TYR A 59 -16.04 -1.18 9.97
N GLU A 60 -17.28 -0.71 9.93
CA GLU A 60 -18.11 -0.47 11.11
C GLU A 60 -19.28 -1.45 11.17
N ILE A 61 -19.44 -2.11 12.32
CA ILE A 61 -20.57 -2.96 12.68
C ILE A 61 -21.53 -2.13 13.52
N MET A 62 -22.79 -2.07 13.08
CA MET A 62 -23.88 -1.45 13.82
C MET A 62 -24.93 -2.50 14.19
N VAL A 63 -25.14 -2.67 15.49
CA VAL A 63 -26.22 -3.47 16.07
C VAL A 63 -27.24 -2.50 16.70
N PRO A 64 -28.48 -2.42 16.17
CA PRO A 64 -29.50 -1.53 16.72
C PRO A 64 -29.88 -1.89 18.16
N ALA A 65 -30.42 -0.91 18.89
CA ALA A 65 -31.11 -1.14 20.16
C ALA A 65 -32.39 -1.98 19.97
N GLY A 66 -32.99 -2.41 21.08
CA GLY A 66 -34.30 -3.08 21.10
C GLY A 66 -34.28 -4.60 21.02
N ILE A 67 -33.09 -5.22 20.90
CA ILE A 67 -32.88 -6.68 21.00
C ILE A 67 -33.40 -7.17 22.35
N ARG A 68 -34.23 -8.22 22.33
CA ARG A 68 -34.96 -8.69 23.52
C ARG A 68 -34.27 -9.92 24.11
N SER A 69 -34.09 -9.94 25.43
CA SER A 69 -33.67 -11.15 26.14
C SER A 69 -34.81 -12.14 26.30
N THR A 70 -34.51 -13.41 26.57
CA THR A 70 -35.53 -14.43 26.87
C THR A 70 -36.31 -14.15 28.16
N THR A 71 -35.78 -13.29 29.03
CA THR A 71 -36.42 -12.76 30.25
C THR A 71 -37.27 -11.51 29.99
N GLY A 72 -37.26 -10.98 28.76
CA GLY A 72 -38.13 -9.90 28.30
C GLY A 72 -37.53 -8.49 28.36
N GLU A 73 -36.30 -8.33 28.85
CA GLU A 73 -35.59 -7.04 28.84
C GLU A 73 -35.17 -6.68 27.41
N ARG A 74 -34.92 -5.39 27.15
CA ARG A 74 -34.46 -4.92 25.83
C ARG A 74 -33.17 -4.14 25.95
N SER A 75 -32.28 -4.29 24.97
CA SER A 75 -31.11 -3.42 24.84
C SER A 75 -31.56 -1.97 24.65
N ALA A 76 -31.03 -1.07 25.48
CA ALA A 76 -31.42 0.35 25.49
C ALA A 76 -30.67 1.17 24.43
N HIS A 77 -29.44 0.78 24.10
CA HIS A 77 -28.55 1.53 23.21
C HIS A 77 -28.07 0.65 22.06
N PRO A 78 -27.84 1.22 20.86
CA PRO A 78 -27.15 0.51 19.81
C PRO A 78 -25.70 0.22 20.21
N LEU A 79 -25.14 -0.86 19.68
CA LEU A 79 -23.71 -1.15 19.74
C LEU A 79 -23.09 -0.78 18.39
N THR A 80 -22.02 0.01 18.45
CA THR A 80 -21.15 0.28 17.32
C THR A 80 -19.76 -0.25 17.63
N SER A 81 -19.16 -0.98 16.69
CA SER A 81 -17.79 -1.49 16.78
C SER A 81 -17.11 -1.37 15.42
N SER A 82 -15.79 -1.22 15.38
CA SER A 82 -15.06 -1.18 14.12
C SER A 82 -13.87 -2.12 14.14
N PHE A 83 -13.50 -2.62 12.96
CA PHE A 83 -12.30 -3.41 12.74
C PHE A 83 -11.66 -3.04 11.41
N ASP A 84 -10.38 -3.33 11.28
CA ASP A 84 -9.61 -3.12 10.06
C ASP A 84 -9.26 -4.47 9.41
N THR A 85 -9.35 -4.55 8.09
CA THR A 85 -8.80 -5.69 7.35
C THR A 85 -7.31 -5.48 7.14
N ALA A 86 -6.54 -6.56 7.30
CA ALA A 86 -5.11 -6.50 7.02
C ALA A 86 -4.84 -6.21 5.53
N PRO A 87 -3.70 -5.58 5.20
CA PRO A 87 -3.24 -5.44 3.83
C PRO A 87 -2.93 -6.81 3.14
N VAL A 88 -2.85 -6.85 1.81
CA VAL A 88 -2.55 -8.08 1.04
C VAL A 88 -1.05 -8.42 1.10
N THR A 89 -0.71 -9.61 1.61
CA THR A 89 0.68 -10.11 1.66
C THR A 89 0.80 -11.47 0.95
N PRO A 90 1.72 -11.66 -0.03
CA PRO A 90 2.68 -10.67 -0.55
C PRO A 90 1.98 -9.50 -1.28
N PRO A 91 2.65 -8.34 -1.42
CA PRO A 91 2.14 -7.24 -2.24
C PRO A 91 1.88 -7.71 -3.69
N ARG A 92 1.05 -6.98 -4.43
CA ARG A 92 0.70 -7.33 -5.80
C ARG A 92 1.59 -6.58 -6.79
N GLY A 93 2.25 -7.30 -7.70
CA GLY A 93 2.98 -6.67 -8.79
C GLY A 93 2.07 -5.93 -9.77
N LEU A 94 2.59 -4.88 -10.41
CA LEU A 94 1.89 -4.11 -11.44
C LEU A 94 2.46 -4.49 -12.81
N PRO A 95 1.67 -4.99 -13.79
CA PRO A 95 2.19 -5.46 -15.07
C PRO A 95 2.85 -4.35 -15.89
N ASN A 96 3.89 -4.70 -16.66
CA ASN A 96 4.49 -3.81 -17.65
C ASN A 96 3.53 -3.56 -18.80
N LEU A 97 2.93 -2.39 -18.80
CA LEU A 97 2.15 -1.87 -19.91
C LEU A 97 3.07 -1.30 -20.99
N ASP A 98 2.67 -1.48 -22.25
CA ASP A 98 3.34 -0.97 -23.46
C ASP A 98 4.81 -1.39 -23.62
N GLY A 99 5.26 -2.39 -22.85
CA GLY A 99 6.64 -2.88 -22.84
C GLY A 99 7.68 -1.89 -22.30
N ALA A 100 7.26 -0.76 -21.74
CA ALA A 100 8.16 0.33 -21.33
C ALA A 100 7.65 1.13 -20.12
N SER A 101 6.84 0.54 -19.25
CA SER A 101 6.30 1.21 -18.04
C SER A 101 6.90 0.70 -16.73
N CYS A 102 7.94 -0.13 -16.76
CA CYS A 102 8.56 -0.68 -15.54
C CYS A 102 9.06 0.40 -14.55
N PHE A 103 9.53 1.55 -15.03
CA PHE A 103 9.91 2.69 -14.18
C PHE A 103 8.70 3.34 -13.50
N ILE A 104 7.55 3.43 -14.20
CA ILE A 104 6.27 3.88 -13.64
C ILE A 104 5.78 2.88 -12.61
N ASN A 105 5.77 1.59 -12.94
CA ASN A 105 5.34 0.52 -12.04
C ASN A 105 6.18 0.53 -10.76
N THR A 106 7.50 0.62 -10.89
CA THR A 106 8.42 0.71 -9.76
C THR A 106 8.11 1.92 -8.89
N ALA A 107 7.95 3.10 -9.49
CA ALA A 107 7.65 4.31 -8.72
C ALA A 107 6.28 4.26 -8.02
N LEU A 108 5.25 3.69 -8.65
CA LEU A 108 3.95 3.47 -8.03
C LEU A 108 4.03 2.48 -6.86
N GLN A 109 4.83 1.41 -6.99
CA GLN A 109 5.07 0.47 -5.90
C GLN A 109 5.79 1.12 -4.72
N LEU A 110 6.79 1.97 -4.99
CA LEU A 110 7.43 2.75 -3.95
C LEU A 110 6.44 3.70 -3.26
N ALA A 111 5.60 4.41 -4.04
CA ALA A 111 4.64 5.36 -3.52
C ALA A 111 3.57 4.70 -2.63
N VAL A 112 2.97 3.59 -3.07
CA VAL A 112 1.93 2.91 -2.30
C VAL A 112 2.44 2.22 -1.04
N HIS A 113 3.74 1.89 -1.01
CA HIS A 113 4.42 1.35 0.15
C HIS A 113 5.21 2.40 0.92
N SER A 114 5.01 3.69 0.61
CA SER A 114 5.71 4.80 1.24
C SER A 114 4.99 5.29 2.49
N SER A 115 5.77 5.70 3.48
CA SER A 115 5.29 6.51 4.61
C SER A 115 4.82 7.92 4.18
N ALA A 116 5.14 8.35 2.96
CA ALA A 116 4.72 9.61 2.36
C ALA A 116 3.44 9.49 1.51
N LEU A 117 2.76 8.33 1.52
CA LEU A 117 1.57 8.12 0.72
C LEU A 117 0.48 9.19 0.97
N ASP A 118 0.22 9.55 2.22
CA ASP A 118 -0.77 10.58 2.57
C ASP A 118 -0.43 11.96 1.95
N ASP A 119 0.86 12.29 1.88
CA ASP A 119 1.35 13.53 1.27
C ASP A 119 1.08 13.55 -0.25
N ILE A 120 1.11 12.38 -0.91
CA ILE A 120 0.80 12.21 -2.33
C ILE A 120 -0.72 12.28 -2.56
N LEU A 121 -1.50 11.56 -1.75
CA LEU A 121 -2.96 11.45 -1.92
C LEU A 121 -3.68 12.78 -1.64
N SER A 122 -3.18 13.57 -0.70
CA SER A 122 -3.72 14.89 -0.37
C SER A 122 -3.36 15.98 -1.39
N ASN A 123 -2.44 15.71 -2.32
CA ASN A 123 -1.99 16.69 -3.29
C ASN A 123 -2.86 16.69 -4.56
N GLU A 124 -3.66 17.73 -4.74
CA GLU A 124 -4.57 17.86 -5.89
C GLU A 124 -3.89 17.94 -7.25
N ALA A 125 -2.59 18.26 -7.30
CA ALA A 125 -1.81 18.26 -8.54
C ALA A 125 -1.46 16.85 -9.02
N VAL A 126 -1.58 15.84 -8.16
CA VAL A 126 -1.39 14.43 -8.54
C VAL A 126 -2.62 13.97 -9.33
N PRO A 127 -2.46 13.40 -10.54
CA PRO A 127 -3.58 13.02 -11.38
C PRO A 127 -4.60 12.12 -10.63
N PRO A 128 -5.92 12.38 -10.72
CA PRO A 128 -6.93 11.63 -9.97
C PRO A 128 -6.86 10.12 -10.19
N ALA A 129 -6.61 9.66 -11.42
CA ALA A 129 -6.49 8.23 -11.74
C ALA A 129 -5.33 7.56 -10.98
N VAL A 130 -4.24 8.29 -10.74
CA VAL A 130 -3.09 7.82 -9.98
C VAL A 130 -3.44 7.71 -8.50
N ARG A 131 -4.08 8.75 -7.94
CA ARG A 131 -4.55 8.72 -6.53
C ARG A 131 -5.51 7.56 -6.29
N THR A 132 -6.47 7.33 -7.20
CA THR A 132 -7.38 6.19 -7.14
C THR A 132 -6.63 4.85 -7.12
N LEU A 133 -5.63 4.65 -7.99
CA LEU A 133 -4.84 3.41 -7.96
C LEU A 133 -4.12 3.23 -6.61
N LEU A 134 -3.50 4.29 -6.09
CA LEU A 134 -2.73 4.23 -4.86
C LEU A 134 -3.62 3.96 -3.63
N GLU A 135 -4.79 4.60 -3.57
CA GLU A 135 -5.81 4.40 -2.53
C GLU A 135 -6.38 2.98 -2.56
N ASP A 136 -6.73 2.49 -3.74
CA ASP A 136 -7.39 1.18 -3.89
C ASP A 136 -6.40 0.01 -4.05
N TYR A 137 -5.08 0.21 -4.03
CA TYR A 137 -4.10 -0.81 -4.40
C TYR A 137 -4.28 -2.18 -3.72
N ASP A 138 -4.48 -2.17 -2.39
CA ASP A 138 -4.73 -3.40 -1.61
C ASP A 138 -6.21 -3.81 -1.58
N ALA A 139 -7.08 -2.87 -1.95
CA ALA A 139 -8.50 -2.90 -1.71
C ALA A 139 -9.29 -3.37 -2.94
N ALA A 140 -8.81 -3.07 -4.15
CA ALA A 140 -9.41 -3.41 -5.42
C ALA A 140 -9.28 -4.90 -5.76
N SER A 141 -10.19 -5.39 -6.61
CA SER A 141 -10.01 -6.69 -7.27
C SER A 141 -8.88 -6.62 -8.29
N ALA A 142 -8.40 -7.80 -8.73
CA ALA A 142 -7.31 -7.86 -9.70
C ALA A 142 -7.59 -7.06 -10.98
N ASP A 143 -8.75 -7.33 -11.60
CA ASP A 143 -9.20 -6.67 -12.83
C ASP A 143 -9.41 -5.16 -12.64
N ALA A 144 -9.91 -4.74 -11.48
CA ALA A 144 -10.14 -3.32 -11.18
C ALA A 144 -8.82 -2.57 -11.04
N LEU A 145 -7.85 -3.14 -10.34
CA LEU A 145 -6.53 -2.55 -10.20
C LEU A 145 -5.78 -2.52 -11.53
N ASP A 146 -5.96 -3.52 -12.41
CA ASP A 146 -5.36 -3.50 -13.75
C ASP A 146 -5.96 -2.38 -14.63
N ALA A 147 -7.27 -2.14 -14.54
CA ALA A 147 -7.91 -1.01 -15.20
C ALA A 147 -7.47 0.34 -14.62
N GLN A 148 -7.34 0.43 -13.29
CA GLN A 148 -6.80 1.62 -12.62
C GLN A 148 -5.35 1.87 -13.03
N LEU A 149 -4.55 0.82 -13.21
CA LEU A 149 -3.16 0.94 -13.66
C LEU A 149 -3.08 1.51 -15.07
N ALA A 150 -3.88 0.99 -16.00
CA ALA A 150 -3.93 1.53 -17.35
C ALA A 150 -4.28 3.03 -17.35
N ALA A 151 -5.26 3.43 -16.53
CA ALA A 151 -5.63 4.84 -16.38
C ALA A 151 -4.52 5.68 -15.73
N ALA A 152 -3.86 5.17 -14.68
CA ALA A 152 -2.77 5.84 -14.00
C ALA A 152 -1.54 6.03 -14.90
N VAL A 153 -1.15 5.01 -15.66
CA VAL A 153 -0.04 5.08 -16.64
C VAL A 153 -0.35 6.10 -17.72
N ALA A 154 -1.56 6.07 -18.29
CA ALA A 154 -1.97 7.05 -19.29
C ALA A 154 -1.97 8.49 -18.73
N ALA A 155 -2.42 8.67 -17.49
CA ALA A 155 -2.42 9.97 -16.83
C ALA A 155 -1.00 10.47 -16.54
N LEU A 156 -0.09 9.59 -16.09
CA LEU A 156 1.31 9.93 -15.86
C LEU A 156 2.02 10.30 -17.16
N ARG A 157 1.86 9.53 -18.24
CA ARG A 157 2.43 9.86 -19.55
C ARG A 157 1.92 11.18 -20.15
N ALA A 158 0.79 11.69 -19.67
CA ALA A 158 0.27 13.00 -20.05
C ALA A 158 0.85 14.17 -19.21
N THR A 159 1.60 13.87 -18.15
CA THR A 159 2.30 14.89 -17.35
C THR A 159 3.59 15.33 -18.04
N PRO A 160 4.02 16.59 -17.88
CA PRO A 160 5.26 17.07 -18.49
C PRO A 160 6.53 16.43 -17.91
N GLU A 161 6.45 15.86 -16.70
CA GLU A 161 7.59 15.20 -16.05
C GLU A 161 7.92 13.83 -16.65
N VAL A 162 6.92 13.10 -17.19
CA VAL A 162 7.07 11.71 -17.61
C VAL A 162 7.04 11.60 -19.14
N PRO A 163 7.93 10.82 -19.77
CA PRO A 163 7.90 10.59 -21.22
C PRO A 163 6.54 10.06 -21.71
N ASP A 164 6.03 10.67 -22.78
CA ASP A 164 4.73 10.32 -23.39
C ASP A 164 4.71 8.90 -23.99
N SER A 165 5.88 8.30 -24.20
CA SER A 165 6.10 6.98 -24.77
C SER A 165 7.49 6.47 -24.40
N GLY A 166 7.71 5.15 -24.50
CA GLY A 166 9.03 4.56 -24.25
C GLY A 166 9.49 4.61 -22.78
N PRO A 167 10.80 4.38 -22.54
CA PRO A 167 11.38 4.28 -21.20
C PRO A 167 11.57 5.65 -20.55
N GLY A 168 11.73 5.66 -19.22
CA GLY A 168 11.98 6.84 -18.39
C GLY A 168 12.68 6.46 -17.08
N GLN A 169 12.64 7.36 -16.10
CA GLN A 169 13.27 7.20 -14.79
C GLN A 169 12.25 7.25 -13.66
N THR A 170 12.51 6.54 -12.56
CA THR A 170 11.62 6.57 -11.38
C THR A 170 11.50 7.98 -10.81
N LEU A 171 12.58 8.77 -10.84
CA LEU A 171 12.59 10.17 -10.40
C LEU A 171 11.54 11.03 -11.10
N GLU A 172 11.39 10.90 -12.42
CA GLU A 172 10.40 11.63 -13.23
C GLU A 172 8.98 11.37 -12.71
N VAL A 173 8.69 10.11 -12.40
CA VAL A 173 7.39 9.70 -11.87
C VAL A 173 7.22 10.21 -10.44
N MET A 174 8.26 10.16 -9.59
CA MET A 174 8.20 10.71 -8.24
C MET A 174 7.90 12.23 -8.23
N GLN A 175 8.44 12.97 -9.19
CA GLN A 175 8.15 14.39 -9.39
C GLN A 175 6.69 14.62 -9.84
N ALA A 176 6.17 13.78 -10.74
CA ALA A 176 4.76 13.80 -11.15
C ALA A 176 3.81 13.45 -9.98
N LEU A 177 4.23 12.55 -9.08
CA LEU A 177 3.54 12.21 -7.84
C LEU A 177 3.66 13.29 -6.76
N ARG A 178 4.44 14.35 -6.99
CA ARG A 178 4.73 15.40 -6.00
C ARG A 178 5.22 14.83 -4.67
N MET A 179 5.93 13.69 -4.70
CA MET A 179 6.50 13.10 -3.50
C MET A 179 7.54 14.07 -2.92
N PRO A 180 7.52 14.37 -1.61
CA PRO A 180 8.50 15.25 -0.98
C PRO A 180 9.86 14.56 -0.87
N LEU A 181 10.64 14.61 -1.95
CA LEU A 181 11.98 14.06 -2.02
C LEU A 181 12.98 15.01 -1.38
N TYR A 182 13.76 14.50 -0.44
CA TYR A 182 14.97 15.18 0.03
C TYR A 182 16.11 14.87 -0.92
N ASP A 183 16.57 15.90 -1.62
CA ASP A 183 17.65 15.80 -2.59
C ASP A 183 19.00 15.70 -1.88
N THR A 184 19.65 14.55 -1.99
CA THR A 184 20.99 14.32 -1.43
C THR A 184 22.11 14.67 -2.41
N SER A 185 21.80 15.01 -3.67
CA SER A 185 22.79 15.19 -4.74
C SER A 185 23.87 16.23 -4.44
N SER A 186 23.58 17.23 -3.59
CA SER A 186 24.55 18.23 -3.13
C SER A 186 25.68 17.68 -2.24
N ALA A 187 25.55 16.43 -1.78
CA ALA A 187 26.54 15.80 -0.91
C ALA A 187 27.77 15.27 -1.70
N ASN A 188 27.72 15.21 -3.03
CA ASN A 188 28.86 14.99 -3.94
C ASN A 188 29.62 13.65 -3.83
N ASN A 189 29.26 12.72 -2.92
CA ASN A 189 29.75 11.32 -2.89
C ASN A 189 28.88 10.39 -2.02
N ALA A 190 29.13 9.07 -2.07
CA ALA A 190 28.34 8.07 -1.33
C ALA A 190 28.33 8.25 0.20
N THR A 191 29.50 8.51 0.80
CA THR A 191 29.62 8.73 2.25
C THR A 191 28.78 9.91 2.70
N ASN A 192 28.81 10.98 1.91
CA ASN A 192 28.08 12.21 2.18
C ASN A 192 26.57 12.03 1.93
N ASN A 193 26.15 11.16 1.02
CA ASN A 193 24.73 10.80 0.84
C ASN A 193 24.19 9.97 2.00
N ALA A 194 24.95 8.96 2.46
CA ALA A 194 24.59 8.21 3.66
C ALA A 194 24.53 9.14 4.89
N ASP A 195 25.45 10.09 5.01
CA ASP A 195 25.40 11.12 6.04
C ASP A 195 24.23 12.10 5.85
N ALA A 196 23.89 12.49 4.62
CA ALA A 196 22.74 13.34 4.33
C ALA A 196 21.43 12.67 4.79
N ILE A 197 21.30 11.35 4.61
CA ILE A 197 20.16 10.58 5.14
C ILE A 197 20.17 10.59 6.68
N ARG A 198 21.33 10.35 7.32
CA ARG A 198 21.44 10.34 8.79
C ARG A 198 21.09 11.67 9.44
N HIS A 199 21.43 12.78 8.77
CA HIS A 199 21.25 14.14 9.27
C HIS A 199 20.07 14.87 8.64
N ALA A 200 19.24 14.16 7.87
CA ALA A 200 18.04 14.71 7.28
C ALA A 200 17.09 15.24 8.36
N PRO A 201 16.24 16.23 8.03
CA PRO A 201 15.18 16.67 8.93
C PRO A 201 14.36 15.47 9.46
N PRO A 202 13.92 15.47 10.73
CA PRO A 202 13.32 14.30 11.38
C PRO A 202 12.10 13.68 10.65
N ASN A 203 11.37 14.48 9.87
CA ASN A 203 10.17 14.07 9.15
C ASN A 203 10.43 13.75 7.67
N THR A 204 11.70 13.70 7.24
CA THR A 204 12.05 13.31 5.88
C THR A 204 11.83 11.81 5.69
N LYS A 205 11.01 11.49 4.69
CA LYS A 205 10.56 10.12 4.42
C LYS A 205 11.13 9.53 3.13
N ALA A 206 11.46 10.37 2.15
CA ALA A 206 11.88 9.94 0.83
C ALA A 206 13.12 10.70 0.39
N PHE A 207 14.04 10.01 -0.25
CA PHE A 207 15.34 10.53 -0.64
C PHE A 207 15.60 10.27 -2.11
N PHE A 208 16.08 11.30 -2.80
CA PHE A 208 16.69 11.16 -4.12
C PHE A 208 18.19 10.99 -3.95
N LEU A 209 18.71 9.88 -4.48
CA LEU A 209 20.09 9.46 -4.38
C LEU A 209 20.75 9.62 -5.74
N ASN A 210 21.62 10.61 -5.85
CA ASN A 210 22.45 10.82 -7.03
C ASN A 210 23.88 11.09 -6.58
N SER A 211 24.68 10.03 -6.44
CA SER A 211 26.09 10.12 -6.04
C SER A 211 27.01 9.32 -6.92
N TYR A 212 28.25 9.81 -6.96
CA TYR A 212 29.40 9.05 -7.40
C TYR A 212 30.45 9.00 -6.28
N PRO A 213 30.85 7.82 -5.76
CA PRO A 213 30.33 6.50 -6.14
C PRO A 213 28.84 6.33 -5.77
N PRO A 214 28.12 5.41 -6.42
CA PRO A 214 26.73 5.09 -6.08
C PRO A 214 26.61 4.44 -4.69
N LEU A 215 25.44 4.54 -4.07
CA LEU A 215 25.12 3.75 -2.87
C LEU A 215 24.62 2.36 -3.26
N SER A 216 25.15 1.33 -2.62
CA SER A 216 24.50 0.04 -2.56
C SER A 216 23.45 0.01 -1.44
N TYR A 217 22.66 -1.06 -1.38
CA TYR A 217 21.82 -1.33 -0.22
C TYR A 217 22.65 -1.35 1.07
N ALA A 218 23.85 -1.93 1.07
CA ALA A 218 24.71 -2.02 2.25
C ALA A 218 25.20 -0.66 2.77
N ASP A 219 25.21 0.37 1.93
CA ASP A 219 25.63 1.73 2.28
C ASP A 219 24.47 2.57 2.85
N LEU A 220 23.22 2.16 2.64
CA LEU A 220 22.04 2.86 3.15
C LEU A 220 22.02 2.79 4.69
N PRO A 221 21.94 3.91 5.41
CA PRO A 221 21.86 3.88 6.86
C PRO A 221 20.48 3.38 7.33
N ASN A 222 20.40 2.90 8.58
CA ASN A 222 19.14 2.62 9.29
C ASN A 222 18.18 1.66 8.54
N HIS A 223 18.65 0.45 8.17
CA HIS A 223 17.84 -0.57 7.48
C HIS A 223 16.54 -0.96 8.20
N ASP A 224 16.47 -0.74 9.51
CA ASP A 224 15.27 -0.95 10.33
C ASP A 224 14.17 0.09 10.04
N ARG A 225 14.56 1.25 9.48
CA ARG A 225 13.65 2.31 9.03
C ARG A 225 13.42 2.30 7.52
N LEU A 226 14.30 1.69 6.74
CA LEU A 226 14.13 1.55 5.29
C LEU A 226 12.94 0.64 4.98
N VAL A 227 12.00 1.14 4.17
CA VAL A 227 10.75 0.43 3.81
C VAL A 227 10.64 0.16 2.32
N ALA A 228 11.28 0.95 1.47
CA ALA A 228 11.27 0.72 0.04
C ALA A 228 12.47 1.38 -0.66
N PHE A 229 12.90 0.83 -1.79
CA PHE A 229 13.86 1.48 -2.70
C PHE A 229 13.70 0.91 -4.12
N ASP A 230 14.04 1.70 -5.13
CA ASP A 230 14.10 1.22 -6.51
C ASP A 230 15.44 0.56 -6.81
N TYR A 231 15.46 -0.22 -7.88
CA TYR A 231 16.69 -0.80 -8.37
C TYR A 231 16.69 -0.89 -9.91
N SER A 232 17.61 -0.16 -10.54
CA SER A 232 17.84 -0.17 -11.98
C SER A 232 18.79 -1.30 -12.39
N THR A 233 18.28 -2.21 -13.23
CA THR A 233 19.07 -3.28 -13.87
C THR A 233 19.51 -2.91 -15.28
N GLY A 234 19.46 -1.62 -15.66
CA GLY A 234 20.04 -1.11 -16.90
C GLY A 234 19.05 -1.13 -18.04
N GLY A 235 18.12 -0.18 -17.99
CA GLY A 235 16.97 -0.10 -18.90
C GLY A 235 15.71 -0.79 -18.37
N HIS A 236 15.78 -1.38 -17.17
CA HIS A 236 14.65 -1.94 -16.46
C HIS A 236 14.73 -1.59 -14.97
N TYR A 237 13.58 -1.41 -14.33
CA TYR A 237 13.48 -1.07 -12.91
C TYR A 237 12.67 -2.12 -12.17
N VAL A 238 13.09 -2.39 -10.93
CA VAL A 238 12.32 -3.19 -9.98
C VAL A 238 12.20 -2.44 -8.67
N ALA A 239 11.13 -2.69 -7.93
CA ALA A 239 10.95 -2.17 -6.58
C ALA A 239 11.34 -3.24 -5.55
N TYR A 240 12.08 -2.83 -4.53
CA TYR A 240 12.20 -3.60 -3.29
C TYR A 240 11.34 -2.93 -2.23
N VAL A 241 10.41 -3.68 -1.65
CA VAL A 241 9.46 -3.17 -0.65
C VAL A 241 9.37 -4.11 0.54
N LYS A 242 9.36 -3.54 1.74
CA LYS A 242 9.28 -4.25 3.00
C LYS A 242 7.84 -4.24 3.49
N ARG A 243 7.23 -5.42 3.62
CA ARG A 243 5.84 -5.60 4.06
C ARG A 243 5.77 -6.68 5.11
N ASP A 244 5.15 -6.39 6.26
CA ASP A 244 5.08 -7.28 7.42
C ASP A 244 6.46 -7.84 7.85
N GLY A 245 7.52 -7.03 7.70
CA GLY A 245 8.90 -7.40 8.02
C GLY A 245 9.61 -8.26 6.97
N ILE A 246 8.94 -8.64 5.89
CA ILE A 246 9.50 -9.42 4.77
C ILE A 246 9.81 -8.47 3.61
N TRP A 247 11.00 -8.62 3.00
CA TRP A 247 11.34 -7.91 1.78
C TRP A 247 10.79 -8.65 0.56
N TYR A 248 10.25 -7.89 -0.39
CA TYR A 248 9.77 -8.38 -1.66
C TYR A 248 10.45 -7.63 -2.80
N ARG A 249 10.99 -8.38 -3.76
CA ARG A 249 11.36 -7.87 -5.08
C ARG A 249 10.12 -7.92 -5.96
N ILE A 250 9.67 -6.75 -6.40
CA ILE A 250 8.57 -6.58 -7.34
C ILE A 250 9.17 -6.20 -8.70
N ASP A 251 9.05 -7.12 -9.63
CA ASP A 251 9.52 -7.03 -11.00
C ASP A 251 8.29 -7.07 -11.92
N ASP A 252 7.75 -5.88 -12.17
CA ASP A 252 6.42 -5.71 -12.75
C ASP A 252 5.36 -6.55 -12.02
N ALA A 253 4.69 -7.48 -12.72
CA ALA A 253 3.68 -8.37 -12.14
C ALA A 253 4.28 -9.49 -11.27
N GLN A 254 5.58 -9.76 -11.38
CA GLN A 254 6.25 -10.84 -10.66
C GLN A 254 6.67 -10.34 -9.28
N VAL A 255 6.28 -11.08 -8.24
CA VAL A 255 6.62 -10.76 -6.86
C VAL A 255 7.32 -11.96 -6.23
N SER A 256 8.48 -11.71 -5.65
CA SER A 256 9.30 -12.72 -4.97
C SER A 256 9.75 -12.21 -3.62
N ALA A 257 9.66 -13.05 -2.59
CA ALA A 257 10.27 -12.74 -1.30
C ALA A 257 11.79 -12.82 -1.43
N VAL A 258 12.49 -11.87 -0.83
CA VAL A 258 13.95 -11.82 -0.79
C VAL A 258 14.40 -11.64 0.66
N ASN A 259 15.58 -12.15 1.00
CA ASN A 259 16.15 -11.95 2.32
C ASN A 259 17.15 -10.78 2.29
N GLU A 260 17.53 -10.29 3.47
CA GLU A 260 18.45 -9.15 3.56
C GLU A 260 19.87 -9.46 3.04
N GLN A 261 20.30 -10.73 3.10
CA GLN A 261 21.60 -11.14 2.54
C GLN A 261 21.64 -11.00 1.01
N ASP A 262 20.52 -11.25 0.32
CA ASP A 262 20.39 -11.03 -1.12
C ASP A 262 20.48 -9.52 -1.44
N LEU A 263 19.88 -8.67 -0.60
CA LEU A 263 19.93 -7.22 -0.76
C LEU A 263 21.35 -6.67 -0.55
N LEU A 264 22.06 -7.15 0.47
CA LEU A 264 23.46 -6.81 0.74
C LEU A 264 24.41 -7.21 -0.40
N ALA A 265 24.01 -8.17 -1.24
CA ALA A 265 24.78 -8.60 -2.40
C ALA A 265 24.47 -7.81 -3.68
N LEU A 266 23.49 -6.89 -3.66
CA LEU A 266 23.16 -6.07 -4.82
C LEU A 266 24.31 -5.10 -5.17
N PRO A 267 24.78 -5.06 -6.42
CA PRO A 267 25.81 -4.12 -6.81
C PRO A 267 25.27 -2.67 -6.75
N ALA A 268 26.12 -1.75 -6.29
CA ALA A 268 25.80 -0.31 -6.24
C ALA A 268 25.63 0.32 -7.63
N PHE A 269 26.26 -0.30 -8.63
CA PHE A 269 26.42 0.24 -9.96
C PHE A 269 26.07 -0.82 -10.99
N ASN A 270 25.44 -0.39 -12.07
CA ASN A 270 25.21 -1.27 -13.20
C ASN A 270 26.40 -1.22 -14.18
N PRO A 271 27.16 -2.32 -14.34
CA PRO A 271 28.32 -2.35 -15.21
C PRO A 271 27.97 -2.29 -16.71
N ALA A 272 26.72 -2.57 -17.10
CA ALA A 272 26.31 -2.64 -18.50
C ALA A 272 26.06 -1.25 -19.13
N ASN A 273 25.56 -0.30 -18.35
CA ASN A 273 25.21 1.05 -18.81
C ASN A 273 25.88 2.17 -18.00
N GLY A 274 26.59 1.82 -16.94
CA GLY A 274 27.36 2.76 -16.16
C GLY A 274 26.54 3.67 -15.24
N SER A 275 25.34 3.26 -14.82
CA SER A 275 24.43 4.08 -14.00
C SER A 275 24.40 3.66 -12.53
N VAL A 276 23.90 4.56 -11.67
CA VAL A 276 23.51 4.21 -10.30
C VAL A 276 22.43 3.13 -10.34
N SER A 277 22.49 2.19 -9.39
CA SER A 277 21.48 1.14 -9.29
C SER A 277 20.31 1.53 -8.40
N ILE A 278 20.50 2.35 -7.37
CA ILE A 278 19.43 2.86 -6.50
C ILE A 278 19.35 4.37 -6.68
N GLU A 279 18.17 4.87 -7.03
CA GLU A 279 17.90 6.30 -7.27
C GLU A 279 16.98 6.87 -6.18
N ILE A 280 16.07 6.07 -5.64
CA ILE A 280 15.09 6.46 -4.62
C ILE A 280 15.14 5.50 -3.44
N ALA A 281 15.20 6.05 -2.23
CA ALA A 281 15.05 5.30 -0.99
C ALA A 281 13.98 5.93 -0.08
N ILE A 282 13.14 5.08 0.52
CA ILE A 282 12.00 5.46 1.35
C ILE A 282 12.16 4.90 2.75
N TYR A 283 11.96 5.75 3.74
CA TYR A 283 12.09 5.49 5.17
C TYR A 283 10.79 5.81 5.91
N ARG A 284 10.53 5.07 6.99
CA ARG A 284 9.45 5.37 7.95
C ARG A 284 9.85 6.38 9.01
#